data_AF-A0A399ZGG6-F1
#
_entry.id   AF-A0A399ZGG6-F1
#
_cell.length_a   1.000
_cell.length_b   1.000
_cell.length_c   1.000
_cell.angle_alpha   90.00
_cell.angle_beta   90.00
_cell.angle_gamma   90.00
#
_symmetry.space_group_name_H-M   'P 1'
#
loop_
_entity.id
_entity.type
_entity.pdbx_description
1 polymer ?
#
loop_
_entity_poly.entity_id
_entity_poly.type
_entity_poly.pdbx_seq_one_letter_code
_entity_poly.pdbx_strand_id
1 'polypeptide(L)'
;MNASQTTRRLEIHAPHDADIVLITHDHFDHFVVEDIDRVRRADTVVVGPEQLAGKLEGNLQIVKRGDTLTVLGVPLQVVPAYNLRADRQNF
;
A
#
# COMPACT_ATOMS: atom_id res chain seq x y z
N MET A 1 -14.15 -30.49 19.29
CA MET A 1 -15.01 -29.59 18.50
C MET A 1 -14.84 -28.19 19.06
N ASN A 2 -14.50 -27.12 18.35
CA ASN A 2 -13.97 -26.94 17.01
C ASN A 2 -13.25 -25.57 17.01
N ALA A 3 -12.07 -25.52 16.42
CA ALA A 3 -11.33 -24.36 15.92
C ALA A 3 -11.47 -23.01 16.66
N SER A 4 -10.54 -22.76 17.60
CA SER A 4 -10.02 -21.40 17.82
C SER A 4 -9.27 -21.01 16.55
N GLN A 5 -9.96 -20.38 15.60
CA GLN A 5 -9.30 -19.72 14.48
C GLN A 5 -8.55 -18.51 15.02
N THR A 6 -7.35 -18.78 15.55
CA THR A 6 -6.29 -17.79 15.68
C THR A 6 -6.13 -17.17 14.30
N THR A 7 -6.46 -15.88 14.19
CA THR A 7 -6.07 -15.03 13.08
C THR A 7 -4.58 -15.27 12.82
N ARG A 8 -4.26 -16.04 11.78
CA ARG A 8 -2.90 -16.19 11.27
C ARG A 8 -2.50 -14.83 10.71
N ARG A 9 -2.08 -13.92 11.59
CA ARG A 9 -1.32 -12.75 11.20
C ARG A 9 -0.05 -13.31 10.59
N LEU A 10 0.11 -13.16 9.28
CA LEU A 10 1.28 -13.65 8.55
C LEU A 10 2.53 -13.19 9.32
N GLU A 11 3.36 -14.14 9.75
CA GLU A 11 4.67 -13.79 10.28
C GLU A 11 5.46 -13.16 9.12
N ILE A 12 5.71 -11.86 9.21
CA ILE A 12 6.52 -11.16 8.22
C ILE A 12 7.95 -11.65 8.41
N HIS A 13 8.39 -12.53 7.51
CA HIS A 13 9.73 -13.14 7.52
C HIS A 13 10.85 -12.15 7.13
N ALA A 14 10.50 -10.92 6.77
CA ALA A 14 11.41 -9.90 6.31
C ALA A 14 11.09 -8.55 6.99
N PRO A 15 11.55 -8.33 8.23
CA PRO A 15 11.32 -7.07 8.92
C PRO A 15 12.19 -5.97 8.31
N HIS A 16 11.56 -4.88 7.90
CA HIS A 16 12.22 -3.65 7.46
C HIS A 16 13.14 -3.77 6.22
N ASP A 17 12.84 -4.66 5.26
CA ASP A 17 13.66 -4.86 4.06
C ASP A 17 13.09 -4.23 2.78
N ALA A 18 11.92 -3.58 2.82
CA ALA A 18 11.28 -3.02 1.64
C ALA A 18 11.97 -1.72 1.17
N ASP A 19 12.52 -1.72 -0.04
CA ASP A 19 12.99 -0.50 -0.72
C ASP A 19 11.82 0.39 -1.15
N ILE A 20 10.78 -0.23 -1.71
CA ILE A 20 9.59 0.46 -2.25
C ILE A 20 8.34 -0.26 -1.72
N VAL A 21 7.39 0.51 -1.18
CA VAL A 21 6.05 0.01 -0.82
C VAL A 21 5.03 0.69 -1.73
N LEU A 22 4.31 -0.10 -2.53
CA LEU A 22 3.27 0.40 -3.44
C LEU A 22 1.89 0.15 -2.85
N ILE A 23 1.12 1.21 -2.62
CA ILE A 23 -0.25 1.15 -2.11
C ILE A 23 -1.22 1.57 -3.22
N THR A 24 -2.24 0.74 -3.49
CA THR A 24 -3.17 0.98 -4.60
C THR A 24 -4.32 1.92 -4.23
N HIS A 25 -4.86 1.79 -3.02
CA HIS A 25 -5.95 2.61 -2.46
C HIS A 25 -6.00 2.44 -0.93
N ASP A 26 -6.87 3.20 -0.25
CA ASP A 26 -6.86 3.39 1.20
C ASP A 26 -7.85 2.50 1.98
N HIS A 27 -8.34 1.42 1.37
CA HIS A 27 -9.18 0.44 2.05
C HIS A 27 -8.34 -0.42 3.01
N PHE A 28 -8.96 -0.89 4.09
CA PHE A 28 -8.29 -1.56 5.22
C PHE A 28 -7.61 -2.88 4.85
N ASP A 29 -8.00 -3.50 3.73
CA ASP A 29 -7.41 -4.73 3.19
C ASP A 29 -6.18 -4.45 2.29
N HIS A 30 -5.88 -3.18 2.03
CA HIS A 30 -4.73 -2.72 1.24
C HIS A 30 -3.83 -1.74 1.99
N PHE A 31 -4.38 -0.96 2.92
CA PHE A 31 -3.69 0.08 3.67
C PHE A 31 -3.85 -0.14 5.18
N VAL A 32 -2.81 -0.71 5.78
CA VAL A 32 -2.69 -0.92 7.23
C VAL A 32 -1.36 -0.33 7.66
N VAL A 33 -1.40 0.79 8.39
CA VAL A 33 -0.20 1.55 8.79
C VAL A 33 0.77 0.65 9.57
N GLU A 34 0.25 -0.18 10.47
CA GLU A 34 1.07 -1.09 11.28
C GLU A 34 1.80 -2.14 10.44
N ASP A 35 1.23 -2.58 9.32
CA ASP A 35 1.88 -3.56 8.45
C ASP A 35 2.88 -2.89 7.50
N ILE A 36 2.62 -1.66 7.08
CA ILE A 36 3.61 -0.82 6.36
C ILE A 36 4.82 -0.55 7.25
N ASP A 37 4.59 -0.23 8.53
CA ASP A 37 5.63 0.04 9.52
C ASP A 37 6.58 -1.15 9.75
N ARG A 38 6.05 -2.37 9.64
CA ARG A 38 6.83 -3.60 9.83
C ARG A 38 7.78 -3.91 8.67
N VAL A 39 7.47 -3.46 7.47
CA VAL A 39 8.27 -3.74 6.27
C VAL A 39 9.15 -2.57 5.86
N ARG A 40 8.80 -1.33 6.24
CA ARG A 40 9.58 -0.14 5.87
C ARG A 40 10.82 0.05 6.76
N ARG A 41 11.91 0.51 6.15
CA ARG A 41 13.09 1.08 6.80
C ARG A 41 13.16 2.59 6.53
N ALA A 42 14.19 3.25 7.07
CA ALA A 42 14.32 4.71 7.05
C ALA A 42 14.34 5.33 5.64
N ASP A 43 14.87 4.61 4.65
CA ASP A 43 15.00 5.03 3.26
C ASP A 43 13.92 4.45 2.32
N THR A 44 12.96 3.68 2.85
CA THR A 44 11.84 3.16 2.06
C THR A 44 11.06 4.30 1.42
N VAL A 45 10.78 4.17 0.12
CA VAL A 45 9.85 5.04 -0.59
C VAL A 45 8.47 4.38 -0.58
N VAL A 46 7.49 5.04 0.04
CA VAL A 46 6.10 4.62 -0.07
C VAL A 46 5.48 5.39 -1.24
N VAL A 47 4.85 4.69 -2.19
CA VAL A 47 4.17 5.29 -3.33
C VAL A 47 2.69 4.96 -3.24
N GLY A 48 1.83 5.96 -3.34
CA GLY A 48 0.40 5.73 -3.25
C GLY A 48 -0.44 6.92 -3.69
N PRO A 49 -1.77 6.78 -3.72
CA PRO A 49 -2.64 7.81 -4.24
C PRO A 49 -2.86 8.93 -3.21
N GLU A 50 -3.47 10.04 -3.66
CA GLU A 50 -3.70 11.26 -2.88
C GLU A 50 -4.46 11.02 -1.55
N GLN A 51 -5.30 9.98 -1.49
CA GLN A 51 -6.04 9.58 -0.29
C GLN A 51 -5.14 9.20 0.90
N LEU A 52 -3.86 8.91 0.67
CA LEU A 52 -2.90 8.59 1.73
C LEU A 52 -2.24 9.83 2.33
N ALA A 53 -2.41 11.01 1.73
CA ALA A 53 -1.79 12.25 2.21
C ALA A 53 -2.19 12.52 3.67
N GLY A 54 -1.19 12.70 4.54
CA GLY A 54 -1.40 12.92 5.97
C GLY A 54 -1.81 11.67 6.78
N LYS A 55 -1.97 10.51 6.14
CA LYS A 55 -2.22 9.22 6.83
C LYS A 55 -0.94 8.45 7.17
N LEU A 56 0.19 8.87 6.62
CA LEU A 56 1.49 8.22 6.83
C LEU A 56 2.58 9.27 6.97
N GLU A 57 3.47 9.09 7.95
CA GLU A 57 4.68 9.90 8.12
C GLU A 57 5.83 9.36 7.28
N GLY A 58 6.79 10.21 6.90
CA GLY A 58 8.00 9.78 6.17
C GLY A 58 7.92 10.02 4.66
N ASN A 59 8.67 9.22 3.88
CA ASN A 59 8.83 9.41 2.44
C ASN A 59 7.66 8.82 1.65
N LEU A 60 6.55 9.57 1.61
CA LEU A 60 5.37 9.25 0.81
C LEU A 60 5.37 10.04 -0.49
N GLN A 61 5.51 9.35 -1.62
CA GLN A 61 5.35 9.88 -2.95
C GLN A 61 3.91 9.70 -3.42
N ILE A 62 3.15 10.80 -3.43
CA ILE A 62 1.79 10.83 -3.94
C ILE A 62 1.80 10.80 -5.47
N VAL A 63 0.97 9.93 -6.05
CA VAL A 63 0.81 9.78 -7.50
C VAL A 63 -0.65 9.86 -7.95
N LYS A 64 -0.86 10.18 -9.23
CA LYS A 64 -2.15 10.33 -9.88
C LYS A 64 -2.26 9.42 -11.11
N ARG A 65 -3.50 9.16 -11.53
CA ARG A 65 -3.80 8.35 -12.72
C ARG A 65 -3.09 8.96 -13.95
N GLY A 66 -2.37 8.14 -14.69
CA GLY A 66 -1.61 8.56 -15.88
C GLY A 66 -0.16 8.94 -15.58
N ASP A 67 0.24 9.06 -14.32
CA ASP A 67 1.63 9.37 -13.97
C ASP A 67 2.57 8.25 -14.44
N THR A 68 3.74 8.67 -14.92
CA THR A 68 4.89 7.81 -15.19
C THR A 68 6.08 8.35 -14.42
N LEU A 69 6.74 7.51 -13.65
CA LEU A 69 7.81 7.89 -12.73
C LEU A 69 8.82 6.75 -12.59
N THR A 70 10.02 7.07 -12.12
CA THR A 70 11.02 6.08 -11.74
C THR A 70 11.34 6.24 -10.26
N VAL A 71 11.21 5.18 -9.50
CA VAL A 71 11.51 5.15 -8.06
C VAL A 71 12.64 4.15 -7.83
N LEU A 72 13.76 4.61 -7.27
CA LEU A 72 14.96 3.80 -7.04
C LEU A 72 15.41 2.98 -8.28
N GLY A 73 15.30 3.57 -9.47
CA GLY A 73 15.65 2.91 -10.74
C GLY A 73 14.57 1.99 -11.32
N VAL A 74 13.45 1.79 -10.62
CA VAL A 74 12.30 1.00 -11.08
C VAL A 74 11.28 1.90 -11.76
N PRO A 75 10.98 1.73 -13.07
CA PRO A 75 9.96 2.50 -13.75
C PRO A 75 8.56 2.03 -13.33
N LEU A 76 7.69 2.98 -13.04
CA LEU A 76 6.31 2.79 -12.62
C LEU A 76 5.36 3.55 -13.55
N GLN A 77 4.20 2.95 -13.83
CA GLN A 77 3.10 3.59 -14.54
C GLN A 77 1.82 3.44 -13.73
N VAL A 78 1.14 4.56 -13.45
CA VAL A 78 -0.08 4.58 -12.65
C VAL A 78 -1.28 4.50 -13.57
N VAL A 79 -2.01 3.39 -13.51
CA VAL A 79 -3.18 3.14 -14.36
C VAL A 79 -4.49 3.30 -13.60
N PRO A 80 -5.61 3.65 -14.27
CA PRO A 80 -6.91 3.68 -13.63
C PRO A 80 -7.35 2.28 -13.15
N ALA A 81 -7.78 2.19 -11.90
CA ALA A 81 -8.44 1.01 -11.32
C ALA A 81 -9.73 1.45 -10.62
N TYR A 82 -10.88 1.00 -11.11
CA TYR A 82 -12.20 1.36 -10.57
C TYR A 82 -13.24 0.33 -10.98
N ASN A 83 -14.32 0.25 -10.20
CA ASN A 83 -15.46 -0.59 -10.51
C ASN A 83 -16.28 -0.01 -11.66
N LEU A 84 -16.81 -0.86 -12.55
CA LEU A 84 -17.69 -0.41 -13.64
C LEU A 84 -19.17 -0.43 -13.24
N ARG A 85 -19.53 -1.22 -12.23
CA ARG A 85 -20.92 -1.37 -11.77
C ARG A 85 -21.21 -0.40 -10.64
N ALA A 86 -22.36 0.26 -10.72
CA ALA A 86 -22.79 1.27 -9.74
C ALA A 86 -22.87 0.70 -8.31
N ASP A 87 -23.36 -0.53 -8.16
CA ASP A 87 -23.47 -1.23 -6.87
C ASP A 87 -22.11 -1.59 -6.26
N ARG A 88 -21.01 -1.39 -6.99
CA ARG A 88 -19.65 -1.72 -6.57
C ARG A 88 -18.78 -0.46 -6.36
N GLN A 89 -19.29 0.75 -6.62
CA GLN A 89 -18.47 1.98 -6.54
C GLN A 89 -18.05 2.37 -5.10
N ASN A 90 -18.73 1.84 -4.08
CA ASN A 90 -18.48 2.17 -2.67
C ASN A 90 -17.73 1.06 -1.92
N PHE A 91 -17.15 0.10 -2.64
CA PHE A 91 -16.45 -1.07 -2.10
C PHE A 91 -15.03 -1.15 -2.63
#